data_AF-I3R5C9-F1
#
_entry.id   AF-I3R5C9-F1
#
_cell.length_a   1.000
_cell.length_b   1.000
_cell.length_c   1.000
_cell.angle_alpha   90.00
_cell.angle_beta   90.00
_cell.angle_gamma   90.00
#
_symmetry.space_group_name_H-M   'P 1'
#
loop_
_entity.id
_entity.type
_entity.pdbx_description
1 polymer ?
#
loop_
_entity_poly.entity_id
_entity_poly.type
_entity_poly.pdbx_seq_one_letter_code
_entity_poly.pdbx_strand_id
1 'polypeptide(L)'
;MVMEHVFGSSLSLQSGLVPRGTRAVVFDSIFEVFLLLGTLVGVVVVGYMLYNAYKYRFGSGNGTVDDERRPSLGELPSGGGGGRKLFTSFFMSMIIVISLISWTYLTLLYVEEGPSAEESLDVEVEGYQFGWRFTYPNGHTTDGVLRVPADTPIRLTLTSADVFHNFGITELRVKSDAIPGQETETWFTADEPGTYTAECYELCGAGHSYMSAEVIVMPPDEYQEWYESTNGSQSVESTNSTQSSGSANSTQSVENTDNSTQPAESTTNIRVSTVSS
;
A
#
# COMPACT_ATOMS: atom_id res chain seq x y z
N MET A 1 38.08 -33.88 25.54
CA MET A 1 37.08 -34.96 25.72
C MET A 1 35.85 -34.26 26.31
N VAL A 2 35.04 -33.56 25.51
CA VAL A 2 34.09 -34.00 24.47
C VAL A 2 32.86 -34.68 25.08
N MET A 3 31.70 -34.23 24.58
CA MET A 3 30.34 -34.77 24.64
C MET A 3 29.53 -34.57 25.91
N GLU A 4 28.24 -34.27 25.86
CA GLU A 4 27.27 -33.75 24.88
C GLU A 4 25.92 -33.77 25.64
N HIS A 5 25.00 -32.88 25.30
CA HIS A 5 23.52 -32.94 25.43
C HIS A 5 23.07 -31.47 25.43
N VAL A 6 23.01 -30.76 24.30
CA VAL A 6 22.12 -30.89 23.14
C VAL A 6 20.64 -31.10 23.50
N PHE A 7 19.84 -30.12 23.08
CA PHE A 7 18.37 -30.08 22.98
C PHE A 7 17.57 -29.95 24.28
N GLY A 8 17.56 -28.73 24.81
CA GLY A 8 16.39 -28.16 25.49
C GLY A 8 15.87 -27.02 24.64
N SER A 9 15.19 -27.33 23.53
CA SER A 9 14.40 -26.36 22.77
C SER A 9 13.41 -25.71 23.73
N SER A 10 13.69 -24.46 24.10
CA SER A 10 12.72 -23.56 24.69
C SER A 10 11.57 -23.45 23.69
N LEU A 11 10.49 -24.18 23.97
CA LEU A 11 9.16 -23.85 23.47
C LEU A 11 8.85 -22.45 23.98
N SER A 12 9.28 -21.45 23.23
CA SER A 12 8.80 -20.08 23.30
C SER A 12 7.35 -20.10 22.83
N LEU A 13 6.46 -20.51 23.72
CA LEU A 13 5.02 -20.22 23.67
C LEU A 13 4.83 -18.72 23.96
N GLN A 14 5.42 -17.87 23.11
CA GLN A 14 5.15 -16.44 23.02
C GLN A 14 4.24 -16.15 21.82
N SER A 15 3.44 -17.14 21.38
CA SER A 15 2.40 -16.94 20.37
C SER A 15 1.12 -16.59 21.12
N GLY A 16 0.98 -15.31 21.49
CA GLY A 16 -0.35 -14.78 21.75
C GLY A 16 -1.21 -15.08 20.52
N LEU A 17 -2.45 -15.52 20.73
CA LEU A 17 -3.39 -15.81 19.64
C LEU A 17 -3.48 -14.67 18.61
N VAL A 18 -3.14 -13.44 19.00
CA VAL A 18 -3.01 -12.28 18.10
C VAL A 18 -1.52 -12.06 17.79
N PRO A 19 -1.09 -12.14 16.51
CA PRO A 19 0.29 -11.81 16.14
C PRO A 19 0.60 -10.35 16.49
N ARG A 20 1.83 -10.10 16.94
CA ARG A 20 2.33 -8.77 17.31
C ARG A 20 3.69 -8.52 16.66
N GLY A 21 4.05 -7.26 16.49
CA GLY A 21 5.28 -6.83 15.83
C GLY A 21 4.97 -5.87 14.70
N THR A 22 5.82 -5.85 13.68
CA THR A 22 5.63 -4.98 12.52
C THR A 22 4.33 -5.34 11.78
N ARG A 23 3.78 -4.34 11.10
CA ARG A 23 2.56 -4.49 10.29
C ARG A 23 2.70 -5.64 9.28
N ALA A 24 3.87 -5.78 8.67
CA ALA A 24 4.18 -6.84 7.73
C ALA A 24 4.03 -8.25 8.35
N VAL A 25 4.62 -8.48 9.53
CA VAL A 25 4.54 -9.78 10.24
C VAL A 25 3.09 -10.15 10.58
N VAL A 26 2.30 -9.16 11.00
CA VAL A 26 0.88 -9.37 11.32
C VAL A 26 0.10 -9.79 10.07
N PHE A 27 0.28 -9.07 8.95
CA PHE A 27 -0.39 -9.41 7.70
C PHE A 27 0.07 -10.75 7.12
N ASP A 28 1.35 -11.09 7.23
CA ASP A 28 1.87 -12.38 6.78
C ASP A 28 1.28 -13.54 7.59
N SER A 29 1.13 -13.37 8.90
CA SER A 29 0.48 -14.37 9.75
C SER A 29 -0.98 -14.60 9.35
N ILE A 30 -1.74 -13.53 9.07
CA ILE A 30 -3.12 -13.66 8.55
C ILE A 30 -3.10 -14.38 7.20
N PHE A 31 -2.25 -13.92 6.28
CA PHE A 31 -2.17 -14.48 4.94
C PHE A 31 -1.85 -15.99 4.96
N GLU A 32 -0.86 -16.41 5.74
CA GLU A 32 -0.47 -17.82 5.86
C GLU A 32 -1.59 -18.70 6.41
N VAL A 33 -2.28 -18.25 7.47
CA VAL A 33 -3.40 -19.00 8.05
C VAL A 33 -4.52 -19.20 7.02
N PHE A 34 -4.90 -18.13 6.32
CA PHE A 34 -5.93 -18.18 5.29
C PHE A 34 -5.49 -19.02 4.07
N LEU A 35 -4.23 -18.89 3.66
CA LEU A 35 -3.68 -19.63 2.53
C LEU A 35 -3.64 -21.12 2.82
N LEU A 36 -3.14 -21.53 3.99
CA LEU A 36 -3.03 -22.94 4.37
C LEU A 36 -4.40 -23.59 4.55
N LEU A 37 -5.31 -22.93 5.29
CA LEU A 37 -6.65 -23.45 5.51
C LEU A 37 -7.47 -23.46 4.22
N GLY A 38 -7.40 -22.39 3.43
CA GLY A 38 -8.06 -22.27 2.14
C GLY A 38 -7.56 -23.32 1.15
N THR A 39 -6.24 -23.57 1.11
CA THR A 39 -5.65 -24.63 0.29
C THR A 39 -6.12 -26.01 0.76
N LEU A 40 -6.14 -26.28 2.06
CA LEU A 40 -6.62 -27.55 2.62
C LEU A 40 -8.08 -27.81 2.26
N VAL A 41 -8.96 -26.83 2.47
CA VAL A 41 -10.38 -26.93 2.09
C VAL A 41 -10.52 -27.08 0.58
N GLY A 42 -9.77 -26.30 -0.19
CA GLY A 42 -9.73 -26.36 -1.65
C GLY A 42 -9.36 -27.74 -2.17
N VAL A 43 -8.30 -28.36 -1.63
CA VAL A 43 -7.88 -29.73 -1.98
C VAL A 43 -8.98 -30.74 -1.68
N VAL A 44 -9.66 -30.63 -0.54
CA VAL A 44 -10.77 -31.53 -0.19
C VAL A 44 -11.94 -31.36 -1.16
N VAL A 45 -12.37 -30.12 -1.43
CA VAL A 45 -13.51 -29.83 -2.31
C VAL A 45 -13.21 -30.23 -3.75
N VAL A 46 -12.08 -29.78 -4.30
CA VAL A 46 -11.66 -30.09 -5.67
C VAL A 46 -11.39 -31.59 -5.82
N GLY A 47 -10.70 -32.20 -4.85
CA GLY A 47 -10.45 -33.64 -4.85
C GLY A 47 -11.73 -34.47 -4.81
N TYR A 48 -12.70 -34.10 -3.96
CA TYR A 48 -14.01 -34.73 -3.91
C TYR A 48 -14.79 -34.52 -5.21
N MET A 49 -14.76 -33.31 -5.77
CA MET A 49 -15.39 -33.01 -7.06
C MET A 49 -14.79 -33.87 -8.18
N LEU A 50 -13.46 -33.94 -8.29
CA LEU A 50 -12.76 -34.75 -9.29
C LEU A 50 -13.03 -36.25 -9.09
N TYR A 51 -13.06 -36.73 -7.85
CA TYR A 51 -13.44 -38.11 -7.53
C TYR A 51 -14.84 -38.45 -8.03
N ASN A 52 -15.83 -37.59 -7.77
CA ASN A 52 -17.20 -37.80 -8.24
C ASN A 52 -17.27 -37.69 -9.77
N ALA A 53 -16.59 -36.73 -10.37
CA ALA A 53 -16.53 -36.55 -11.82
C ALA A 53 -15.89 -37.77 -12.51
N TYR A 54 -14.89 -38.41 -11.91
CA TYR A 54 -14.27 -39.63 -12.41
C TYR A 54 -15.16 -40.86 -12.17
N LYS A 55 -15.63 -41.07 -10.93
CA LYS A 55 -16.41 -42.25 -10.52
C LYS A 55 -17.76 -42.35 -11.22
N TYR A 56 -18.43 -41.21 -11.42
CA TYR A 56 -19.74 -41.11 -12.06
C TYR A 56 -19.63 -40.57 -13.49
N ARG A 57 -18.43 -40.55 -14.08
CA ARG A 57 -18.24 -40.26 -15.50
C ARG A 57 -19.04 -41.27 -16.31
N PHE A 58 -19.95 -40.81 -17.16
CA PHE A 58 -20.62 -41.69 -18.12
C PHE A 58 -19.58 -42.31 -19.07
N GLY A 59 -19.41 -43.63 -19.00
CA GLY A 59 -18.62 -44.40 -19.95
C GLY A 59 -19.41 -44.55 -21.25
N SER A 60 -18.77 -44.29 -22.39
CA SER A 60 -19.28 -44.59 -23.74
C SER A 60 -19.25 -46.11 -23.98
N GLY A 61 -19.95 -46.86 -23.13
CA GLY A 61 -20.08 -48.31 -23.18
C GLY A 61 -21.52 -48.65 -23.53
N ASN A 62 -21.67 -49.45 -24.59
CA ASN A 62 -22.91 -49.87 -25.24
C ASN A 62 -23.79 -50.73 -24.32
N GLY A 63 -24.38 -50.11 -23.30
CA GLY A 63 -25.35 -50.70 -22.39
C GLY A 63 -26.59 -49.82 -22.35
N THR A 64 -27.76 -50.43 -22.52
CA THR A 64 -29.06 -49.81 -22.30
C THR A 64 -28.98 -48.94 -21.05
N VAL A 65 -29.22 -47.64 -21.23
CA VAL A 65 -29.25 -46.68 -20.13
C VAL A 65 -30.33 -47.16 -19.19
N ASP A 66 -29.96 -47.83 -18.09
CA ASP A 66 -30.88 -48.03 -16.98
C ASP A 66 -31.28 -46.64 -16.53
N ASP A 67 -32.46 -46.20 -16.98
CA ASP A 67 -33.13 -44.95 -16.58
C ASP A 67 -33.36 -44.88 -15.07
N GLU A 68 -33.06 -45.94 -14.31
CA GLU A 68 -33.28 -46.10 -12.88
C GLU A 68 -32.34 -45.29 -11.96
N ARG A 69 -31.32 -44.61 -12.49
CA ARG A 69 -30.40 -43.78 -11.66
C ARG A 69 -30.55 -42.28 -11.80
N ARG A 70 -31.44 -41.80 -12.68
CA ARG A 70 -31.72 -40.37 -12.81
C ARG A 70 -33.07 -40.09 -12.15
N PRO A 71 -33.15 -39.20 -11.14
CA PRO A 71 -34.43 -38.85 -10.56
C PRO A 71 -35.34 -38.31 -11.67
N SER A 72 -36.54 -38.89 -11.80
CA SER A 72 -37.52 -38.45 -12.79
C SER A 72 -38.23 -37.18 -12.30
N LEU A 73 -38.74 -36.36 -13.22
CA LEU A 73 -39.51 -35.16 -12.84
C LEU A 73 -40.77 -35.58 -12.08
N GLY A 74 -40.86 -35.19 -10.80
CA GLY A 74 -42.02 -35.47 -9.94
C GLY A 74 -41.77 -36.55 -8.88
N GLU A 75 -40.64 -37.25 -8.92
CA GLU A 75 -40.23 -38.17 -7.85
C GLU A 75 -39.49 -37.43 -6.72
N LEU A 76 -39.97 -37.61 -5.48
CA LEU A 76 -39.24 -37.13 -4.31
C LEU A 76 -38.03 -38.06 -4.07
N PRO A 77 -36.79 -37.53 -4.03
CA PRO A 77 -35.61 -38.34 -3.85
C PRO A 77 -35.63 -39.07 -2.50
N SER A 78 -35.72 -40.41 -2.56
CA SER A 78 -35.83 -41.29 -1.38
C SER A 78 -34.49 -41.64 -0.71
N GLY A 79 -33.36 -41.32 -1.38
CA GLY A 79 -32.00 -41.71 -0.96
C GLY A 79 -31.21 -40.68 -0.15
N GLY A 80 -31.78 -39.51 0.18
CA GLY A 80 -31.08 -38.45 0.93
C GLY A 80 -31.38 -38.55 2.42
N GLY A 81 -30.35 -38.58 3.29
CA GLY A 81 -30.49 -38.64 4.76
C GLY A 81 -31.15 -37.42 5.43
N GLY A 82 -32.33 -37.01 4.97
CA GLY A 82 -33.25 -36.07 5.60
C GLY A 82 -32.69 -34.66 5.81
N GLY A 83 -31.85 -34.17 4.89
CA GLY A 83 -31.21 -32.86 5.01
C GLY A 83 -30.19 -32.72 6.16
N ARG A 84 -30.09 -33.69 7.08
CA ARG A 84 -29.22 -33.62 8.26
C ARG A 84 -27.77 -33.35 7.88
N LYS A 85 -27.28 -33.99 6.82
CA LYS A 85 -25.92 -33.79 6.28
C LYS A 85 -25.69 -32.34 5.81
N LEU A 86 -26.67 -31.75 5.14
CA LEU A 86 -26.63 -30.36 4.68
C LEU A 86 -26.61 -29.39 5.86
N PHE A 87 -27.49 -29.61 6.85
CA PHE A 87 -27.49 -28.78 8.06
C PHE A 87 -26.17 -28.89 8.82
N THR A 88 -25.65 -30.11 9.04
CA THR A 88 -24.37 -30.28 9.77
C THR A 88 -23.20 -29.63 9.04
N SER A 89 -23.10 -29.74 7.71
CA SER A 89 -22.02 -29.11 6.97
C SER A 89 -22.14 -27.59 6.97
N PHE A 90 -23.37 -27.07 6.88
CA PHE A 90 -23.64 -25.63 6.94
C PHE A 90 -23.24 -25.04 8.30
N PHE A 91 -23.69 -25.63 9.40
CA PHE A 91 -23.34 -25.17 10.74
C PHE A 91 -21.85 -25.31 11.04
N MET A 92 -21.21 -26.40 10.59
CA MET A 92 -19.76 -26.57 10.74
C MET A 92 -19.00 -25.47 10.00
N SER A 93 -19.38 -25.17 8.76
CA SER A 93 -18.79 -24.08 7.97
C SER A 93 -19.03 -22.72 8.62
N MET A 94 -20.23 -22.48 9.16
CA MET A 94 -20.58 -21.23 9.84
C MET A 94 -19.67 -20.98 11.05
N ILE A 95 -19.45 -22.01 11.88
CA ILE A 95 -18.57 -21.90 13.05
C ILE A 95 -17.14 -21.57 12.61
N ILE A 96 -16.61 -22.28 11.61
CA ILE A 96 -15.25 -22.01 11.09
C ILE A 96 -15.13 -20.56 10.61
N VAL A 97 -16.08 -20.09 9.80
CA VAL A 97 -16.04 -18.73 9.24
C VAL A 97 -16.16 -17.67 10.32
N ILE A 98 -17.07 -17.83 11.29
CA ILE A 98 -17.21 -16.88 12.40
C ILE A 98 -15.92 -16.81 13.22
N SER A 99 -15.32 -17.96 13.54
CA SER A 99 -14.05 -17.99 14.28
C SER A 99 -12.93 -17.27 13.52
N LEU A 100 -12.82 -17.47 12.20
CA LEU A 100 -11.81 -16.79 11.38
C LEU A 100 -12.05 -15.28 11.30
N ILE A 101 -13.31 -14.85 11.13
CA ILE A 101 -13.66 -13.42 11.10
C ILE A 101 -13.34 -12.77 12.44
N SER A 102 -13.74 -13.37 13.55
CA SER A 102 -13.46 -12.83 14.88
C SER A 102 -11.96 -12.73 15.15
N TRP A 103 -11.19 -13.76 14.79
CA TRP A 103 -9.73 -13.75 14.93
C TRP A 103 -9.06 -12.68 14.06
N THR A 104 -9.48 -12.57 12.80
CA THR A 104 -8.94 -11.57 11.85
C THR A 104 -9.25 -10.17 12.33
N TYR A 105 -10.50 -9.91 12.74
CA TYR A 105 -10.93 -8.60 13.22
C TYR A 105 -10.14 -8.16 14.45
N LEU A 106 -9.98 -9.04 15.45
CA LEU A 106 -9.16 -8.74 16.63
C LEU A 106 -7.70 -8.46 16.28
N THR A 107 -7.17 -9.12 15.25
CA THR A 107 -5.81 -8.89 14.77
C THR A 107 -5.69 -7.55 14.01
N LEU A 108 -6.71 -7.17 13.25
CA LEU A 108 -6.73 -5.88 12.56
C LEU A 108 -6.87 -4.69 13.51
N LEU A 109 -7.58 -4.84 14.63
CA LEU A 109 -7.67 -3.79 15.65
C LEU A 109 -6.28 -3.37 16.18
N TYR A 110 -5.38 -4.33 16.39
CA TYR A 110 -3.99 -4.03 16.77
C TYR A 110 -3.26 -3.17 15.73
N VAL A 111 -3.54 -3.41 14.45
CA VAL A 111 -2.94 -2.69 13.33
C VAL A 111 -3.56 -1.30 13.13
N GLU A 112 -4.85 -1.13 13.44
CA GLU A 112 -5.55 0.15 13.39
C GLU A 112 -5.16 1.08 14.54
N GLU A 113 -5.01 0.55 15.77
CA GLU A 113 -4.63 1.35 16.94
C GLU A 113 -3.21 1.94 16.81
N GLY A 114 -2.25 1.13 16.36
CA GLY A 114 -0.87 1.57 16.14
C GLY A 114 -0.12 2.00 17.41
N PRO A 115 1.13 2.48 17.26
CA PRO A 115 1.92 3.06 18.36
C PRO A 115 1.26 4.34 18.89
N SER A 116 1.61 4.79 20.09
CA SER A 116 1.18 6.12 20.57
C SER A 116 1.99 7.24 19.89
N ALA A 117 1.45 8.47 19.85
CA ALA A 117 2.12 9.62 19.23
C ALA A 117 3.44 10.00 19.92
N GLU A 118 3.59 9.69 21.21
CA GLU A 118 4.83 9.96 21.96
C GLU A 118 5.96 8.96 21.61
N GLU A 119 5.61 7.83 21.01
CA GLU A 119 6.53 6.74 20.65
C GLU A 119 6.83 6.70 19.14
N SER A 120 6.20 7.57 18.34
CA SER A 120 6.34 7.60 16.89
C SER A 120 7.06 8.84 16.37
N LEU A 121 7.83 8.66 15.29
CA LEU A 121 8.21 9.77 14.43
C LEU A 121 7.02 10.10 13.53
N ASP A 122 6.47 11.30 13.70
CA ASP A 122 5.36 11.79 12.89
C ASP A 122 5.89 12.52 11.65
N VAL A 123 5.49 12.07 10.46
CA VAL A 123 5.85 12.68 9.17
C VAL A 123 4.58 12.99 8.39
N GLU A 124 4.44 14.24 7.94
CA GLU A 124 3.34 14.64 7.07
C GLU A 124 3.69 14.25 5.63
N VAL A 125 2.71 13.69 4.92
CA VAL A 125 2.84 13.24 3.53
C VAL A 125 1.80 13.96 2.68
N GLU A 126 2.25 14.76 1.72
CA GLU A 126 1.39 15.44 0.77
C GLU A 126 1.57 14.83 -0.62
N GLY A 127 0.49 14.26 -1.17
CA GLY A 127 0.43 13.81 -2.56
C GLY A 127 0.10 14.95 -3.52
N TYR A 128 0.79 15.00 -4.65
CA TYR A 128 0.48 15.91 -5.77
C TYR A 128 0.79 15.21 -7.11
N GLN A 129 0.26 15.69 -8.22
CA GLN A 129 0.55 15.15 -9.55
C GLN A 129 1.96 15.57 -10.00
N PHE A 130 2.95 14.68 -10.10
CA PHE A 130 2.98 13.24 -9.78
C PHE A 130 4.18 12.92 -8.87
N GLY A 131 4.03 13.21 -7.58
CA GLY A 131 5.08 13.04 -6.59
C GLY A 131 4.54 13.13 -5.16
N TRP A 132 5.46 12.94 -4.22
CA TRP A 132 5.19 12.91 -2.80
C TRP A 132 6.11 13.90 -2.11
N ARG A 133 5.55 14.72 -1.23
CA ARG A 133 6.29 15.60 -0.35
C ARG A 133 6.20 15.08 1.08
N PHE A 134 7.33 15.08 1.76
CA PHE A 134 7.45 14.66 3.16
C PHE A 134 7.89 15.83 4.00
N THR A 135 7.15 16.14 5.06
CA THR A 135 7.50 17.19 6.03
C THR A 135 7.74 16.57 7.40
N TYR A 136 8.91 16.85 7.97
CA TYR A 136 9.35 16.33 9.26
C TYR A 136 8.98 17.29 10.40
N PRO A 137 9.03 16.85 11.68
CA PRO A 137 8.62 17.68 12.83
C PRO A 137 9.41 18.98 13.00
N ASN A 138 10.64 19.06 12.50
CA ASN A 138 11.45 20.28 12.50
C ASN A 138 11.10 21.26 11.36
N GLY A 139 10.10 20.94 10.54
CA GLY A 139 9.69 21.72 9.37
C GLY A 139 10.59 21.53 8.15
N HIS A 140 11.55 20.60 8.19
CA HIS A 140 12.29 20.21 6.99
C HIS A 140 11.36 19.48 6.02
N THR A 141 11.54 19.73 4.73
CA THR A 141 10.71 19.13 3.68
C THR A 141 11.59 18.49 2.61
N THR A 142 11.22 17.29 2.17
CA THR A 142 11.86 16.58 1.07
C THR A 142 10.82 16.16 0.03
N ASP A 143 11.16 16.29 -1.25
CA ASP A 143 10.32 15.79 -2.35
C ASP A 143 10.88 14.46 -2.87
N GLY A 144 10.01 13.47 -3.04
CA GLY A 144 10.31 12.16 -3.63
C GLY A 144 11.15 11.21 -2.77
N VAL A 145 11.60 11.64 -1.59
CA VAL A 145 12.47 10.85 -0.72
C VAL A 145 12.06 10.99 0.75
N LEU A 146 11.65 9.89 1.36
CA LEU A 146 11.39 9.76 2.80
C LEU A 146 12.61 9.13 3.48
N ARG A 147 13.07 9.71 4.58
CA ARG A 147 14.14 9.19 5.44
C ARG A 147 13.58 8.89 6.81
N VAL A 148 13.79 7.68 7.30
CA VAL A 148 13.27 7.26 8.61
C VAL A 148 14.29 6.35 9.31
N PRO A 149 14.32 6.33 10.64
CA PRO A 149 15.17 5.40 11.38
C PRO A 149 14.57 3.98 11.37
N ALA A 150 15.44 2.97 11.32
CA ALA A 150 15.08 1.57 11.58
C ALA A 150 14.59 1.37 13.03
N ASP A 151 13.89 0.28 13.29
CA ASP A 151 13.40 -0.14 14.62
C ASP A 151 12.55 0.91 15.36
N THR A 152 12.04 1.90 14.63
CA THR A 152 11.28 3.02 15.18
C THR A 152 9.89 3.06 14.55
N PRO A 153 8.82 3.23 15.35
CA PRO A 153 7.50 3.43 14.80
C PRO A 153 7.42 4.78 14.07
N ILE A 154 6.98 4.75 12.82
CA ILE A 154 6.78 5.93 11.98
C ILE A 154 5.29 6.09 11.75
N ARG A 155 4.74 7.24 12.11
CA ARG A 155 3.37 7.63 11.77
C ARG A 155 3.41 8.55 10.58
N LEU A 156 2.58 8.25 9.59
CA LEU A 156 2.37 9.09 8.43
C LEU A 156 0.99 9.71 8.52
N THR A 157 0.93 11.04 8.44
CA THR A 157 -0.33 11.78 8.28
C THR A 157 -0.41 12.24 6.83
N LEU A 158 -1.40 11.77 6.09
CA LEU A 158 -1.47 11.92 4.64
C LEU A 158 -2.59 12.86 4.24
N THR A 159 -2.29 13.74 3.29
CA THR A 159 -3.27 14.56 2.58
C THR A 159 -2.87 14.71 1.11
N SER A 160 -3.69 15.39 0.33
CA SER A 160 -3.42 15.68 -1.07
C SER A 160 -3.65 17.14 -1.42
N ALA A 161 -2.78 17.68 -2.26
CA ALA A 161 -2.87 19.03 -2.78
C ALA A 161 -3.81 19.16 -3.99
N ASP A 162 -4.20 18.04 -4.63
CA ASP A 162 -4.97 18.07 -5.89
C ASP A 162 -6.09 17.01 -6.00
N VAL A 163 -5.75 15.74 -6.24
CA VAL A 163 -6.69 14.62 -6.51
C VAL A 163 -6.51 13.51 -5.49
N PHE A 164 -7.32 12.47 -5.57
CA PHE A 164 -7.11 11.28 -4.75
C PHE A 164 -5.81 10.58 -5.17
N HIS A 165 -4.98 10.28 -4.17
CA HIS A 165 -3.83 9.39 -4.31
C HIS A 165 -3.93 8.29 -3.25
N ASN A 166 -3.10 7.27 -3.36
CA ASN A 166 -2.94 6.25 -2.32
C ASN A 166 -1.46 5.97 -2.16
N PHE A 167 -0.88 6.41 -1.05
CA PHE A 167 0.52 6.17 -0.74
C PHE A 167 0.66 4.75 -0.22
N GLY A 168 1.56 3.95 -0.79
CA GLY A 168 1.84 2.62 -0.25
C GLY A 168 3.29 2.18 -0.40
N ILE A 169 3.74 1.39 0.57
CA ILE A 169 5.05 0.73 0.60
C ILE A 169 4.77 -0.77 0.67
N THR A 170 4.87 -1.47 -0.46
CA THR A 170 4.43 -2.88 -0.57
C THR A 170 5.20 -3.80 0.38
N GLU A 171 6.51 -3.64 0.48
CA GLU A 171 7.37 -4.48 1.33
C GLU A 171 7.04 -4.35 2.82
N LEU A 172 6.54 -3.19 3.24
CA LEU A 172 6.16 -2.91 4.63
C LEU A 172 4.65 -3.14 4.90
N ARG A 173 3.89 -3.57 3.88
CA ARG A 173 2.42 -3.80 3.94
C ARG A 173 1.65 -2.58 4.44
N VAL A 174 2.07 -1.41 3.99
CA VAL A 174 1.50 -0.12 4.38
C VAL A 174 0.88 0.53 3.17
N LYS A 175 -0.35 1.00 3.36
CA LYS A 175 -1.01 1.88 2.39
C LYS A 175 -2.03 2.76 3.09
N SER A 176 -2.23 3.97 2.58
CA SER A 176 -3.30 4.88 3.02
C SER A 176 -3.67 5.86 1.91
N ASP A 177 -4.92 6.30 1.92
CA ASP A 177 -5.43 7.26 0.94
C ASP A 177 -4.96 8.68 1.29
N ALA A 178 -4.47 9.43 0.30
CA ALA A 178 -4.18 10.85 0.41
C ALA A 178 -5.32 11.61 -0.28
N ILE A 179 -6.16 12.27 0.51
CA ILE A 179 -7.43 12.82 0.06
C ILE A 179 -7.43 14.35 0.21
N PRO A 180 -7.78 15.11 -0.84
CA PRO A 180 -7.84 16.57 -0.73
C PRO A 180 -8.83 17.02 0.35
N GLY A 181 -8.36 17.88 1.25
CA GLY A 181 -9.18 18.46 2.33
C GLY A 181 -9.49 17.51 3.50
N GLN A 182 -8.84 16.35 3.56
CA GLN A 182 -8.93 15.41 4.68
C GLN A 182 -7.53 14.90 5.02
N GLU A 183 -7.33 14.56 6.29
CA GLU A 183 -6.13 13.86 6.74
C GLU A 183 -6.49 12.40 7.00
N THR A 184 -5.63 11.48 6.55
CA THR A 184 -5.67 10.08 6.95
C THR A 184 -4.38 9.74 7.67
N GLU A 185 -4.41 8.66 8.47
CA GLU A 185 -3.23 8.22 9.19
C GLU A 185 -2.90 6.77 8.86
N THR A 186 -1.62 6.47 8.79
CA THR A 186 -1.11 5.10 8.81
C THR A 186 0.22 5.07 9.53
N TRP A 187 0.73 3.88 9.80
CA TRP A 187 2.00 3.73 10.49
C TRP A 187 2.73 2.47 10.06
N PHE A 188 4.03 2.48 10.27
CA PHE A 188 4.89 1.33 10.01
C PHE A 188 6.13 1.32 10.90
N THR A 189 6.79 0.18 10.94
CA THR A 189 8.12 0.02 11.51
C THR A 189 8.89 -0.84 10.52
N ALA A 190 10.11 -0.42 10.18
CA ALA A 190 11.03 -1.17 9.35
C ALA A 190 12.20 -1.63 10.20
N ASP A 191 12.38 -2.95 10.29
CA ASP A 191 13.41 -3.56 11.15
C ASP A 191 14.80 -3.55 10.47
N GLU A 192 14.83 -3.62 9.13
CA GLU A 192 16.06 -3.69 8.35
C GLU A 192 16.38 -2.35 7.68
N PRO A 193 17.57 -1.76 7.91
CA PRO A 193 18.02 -0.62 7.13
C PRO A 193 18.13 -0.97 5.64
N GLY A 194 17.73 -0.04 4.79
CA GLY A 194 17.69 -0.27 3.35
C GLY A 194 16.87 0.79 2.60
N THR A 195 16.75 0.59 1.29
CA THR A 195 15.94 1.45 0.43
C THR A 195 14.72 0.68 -0.04
N TYR A 196 13.55 1.23 0.27
CA TYR A 196 12.24 0.71 -0.14
C TYR A 196 11.62 1.66 -1.17
N THR A 197 10.64 1.16 -1.92
CA THR A 197 9.90 1.96 -2.89
C THR A 197 8.48 2.22 -2.39
N ALA A 198 8.09 3.49 -2.38
CA ALA A 198 6.70 3.90 -2.23
C ALA A 198 6.10 4.20 -3.61
N GLU A 199 4.84 3.84 -3.82
CA GLU A 199 4.11 4.03 -5.07
C GLU A 199 2.71 4.62 -4.81
N CYS A 200 2.14 5.23 -5.85
CA CYS A 200 0.73 5.58 -5.86
C CYS A 200 -0.14 4.40 -6.31
N TYR A 201 -1.09 3.96 -5.49
CA TYR A 201 -2.01 2.84 -5.78
C TYR A 201 -3.42 3.29 -6.18
N GLU A 202 -3.66 4.58 -6.35
CA GLU A 202 -4.93 5.15 -6.82
C GLU A 202 -4.71 5.89 -8.14
N LEU A 203 -5.54 5.62 -9.15
CA LEU A 203 -5.36 6.20 -10.49
C LEU A 203 -5.52 7.73 -10.44
N CYS A 204 -4.39 8.43 -10.36
CA CYS A 204 -4.34 9.86 -10.12
C CYS A 204 -4.08 10.72 -11.37
N GLY A 205 -3.96 10.12 -12.57
CA GLY A 205 -3.79 10.83 -13.84
C GLY A 205 -2.76 10.20 -14.78
N ALA A 206 -2.34 10.96 -15.79
CA ALA A 206 -1.46 10.45 -16.86
C ALA A 206 -0.05 10.02 -16.39
N GLY A 207 0.45 10.60 -15.30
CA GLY A 207 1.74 10.25 -14.70
C GLY A 207 1.64 9.20 -13.58
N HIS A 208 0.47 8.59 -13.35
CA HIS A 208 0.22 7.69 -12.23
C HIS A 208 1.28 6.57 -12.10
N SER A 209 1.66 5.92 -13.21
CA SER A 209 2.64 4.84 -13.20
C SER A 209 4.09 5.25 -12.88
N TYR A 210 4.37 6.56 -12.86
CA TYR A 210 5.68 7.11 -12.55
C TYR A 210 5.69 7.80 -11.17
N MET A 211 4.56 7.78 -10.46
CA MET A 211 4.40 8.44 -9.17
C MET A 211 4.95 7.55 -8.06
N SER A 212 6.28 7.52 -7.94
CA SER A 212 7.03 6.79 -6.92
C SER A 212 7.81 7.72 -6.01
N ALA A 213 8.14 7.25 -4.81
CA ALA A 213 9.11 7.87 -3.91
C ALA A 213 10.06 6.81 -3.34
N GLU A 214 11.26 7.25 -2.97
CA GLU A 214 12.24 6.43 -2.28
C GLU A 214 12.01 6.53 -0.77
N VAL A 215 12.03 5.40 -0.07
CA VAL A 215 11.97 5.35 1.39
C VAL A 215 13.28 4.77 1.90
N ILE A 216 14.17 5.62 2.38
CA ILE A 216 15.44 5.20 2.99
C ILE A 216 15.24 4.99 4.48
N VAL A 217 15.32 3.73 4.88
CA VAL A 217 15.39 3.31 6.28
C VAL A 217 16.85 3.28 6.69
N MET A 218 17.22 4.13 7.64
CA MET A 218 18.59 4.37 8.05
C MET A 218 18.87 3.73 9.41
N PRO A 219 20.13 3.35 9.71
CA PRO A 219 20.55 3.11 11.08
C PRO A 219 20.17 4.31 11.98
N PRO A 220 19.67 4.09 13.21
CA PRO A 220 19.15 5.17 14.05
C PRO A 220 20.14 6.31 14.32
N ASP A 221 21.43 6.00 14.44
CA ASP A 221 22.53 6.96 14.60
C ASP A 221 22.74 7.81 13.35
N GLU A 222 22.78 7.18 12.16
CA GLU A 222 22.89 7.91 10.89
C GLU A 222 21.66 8.79 10.62
N TYR A 223 20.46 8.32 10.98
CA TYR A 223 19.24 9.12 10.89
C TYR A 223 19.32 10.36 11.77
N GLN A 224 19.79 10.20 13.02
CA GLN A 224 19.92 11.32 13.95
C GLN A 224 20.91 12.37 13.44
N GLU A 225 22.07 11.95 12.93
CA GLU A 225 23.05 12.86 12.32
C GLU A 225 22.46 13.61 11.12
N TRP A 226 21.75 12.90 10.24
CA TRP A 226 21.05 13.52 9.12
C TRP A 226 20.01 14.53 9.61
N TYR A 227 19.14 14.14 10.54
CA TYR A 227 18.05 14.97 11.04
C TYR A 227 18.59 16.25 11.71
N GLU A 228 19.62 16.15 12.53
CA GLU A 228 20.28 17.30 13.15
C GLU A 228 20.89 18.25 12.11
N SER A 229 21.43 17.73 11.01
CA SER A 229 21.98 18.56 9.92
C SER A 229 20.90 19.39 9.20
N THR A 230 19.63 18.95 9.23
CA THR A 230 18.52 19.65 8.58
C THR A 230 17.99 20.84 9.39
N ASN A 231 18.22 20.88 10.71
CA ASN A 231 17.75 21.94 11.61
C ASN A 231 18.31 23.34 11.27
N GLY A 232 19.41 23.43 10.51
CA GLY A 232 20.05 24.68 10.11
C GLY A 232 19.70 25.18 8.71
N SER A 233 18.97 24.40 7.92
CA SER A 233 18.68 24.69 6.51
C SER A 233 17.24 25.19 6.36
N GLN A 234 16.90 26.31 6.99
CA GLN A 234 15.72 27.04 6.56
C GLN A 234 15.96 27.55 5.13
N SER A 235 15.02 27.23 4.24
CA SER A 235 14.96 27.72 2.87
C SER A 235 15.20 29.23 2.83
N VAL A 236 16.37 29.64 2.31
CA VAL A 236 16.62 31.03 1.96
C VAL A 236 15.73 31.36 0.77
N GLU A 237 14.51 31.80 1.07
CA GLU A 237 13.65 32.42 0.08
C GLU A 237 14.34 33.70 -0.41
N SER A 238 14.57 33.74 -1.72
CA SER A 238 15.29 34.80 -2.41
C SER A 238 14.55 36.12 -2.25
N THR A 239 14.91 36.90 -1.22
CA THR A 239 14.46 38.28 -1.10
C THR A 239 15.22 39.11 -2.13
N ASN A 240 14.58 39.35 -3.27
CA ASN A 240 15.01 40.31 -4.28
C ASN A 240 15.01 41.70 -3.64
N SER A 241 16.18 42.17 -3.20
CA SER A 241 16.38 43.51 -2.65
C SER A 241 16.24 44.56 -3.76
N THR A 242 15.02 45.05 -3.95
CA THR A 242 14.80 46.34 -4.61
C THR A 242 15.30 47.45 -3.66
N GLN A 243 16.56 47.84 -3.84
CA GLN A 243 17.14 48.98 -3.15
C GLN A 243 16.71 50.26 -3.88
N SER A 244 15.72 50.93 -3.31
CA SER A 244 15.40 52.33 -3.62
C SER A 244 16.53 53.21 -3.09
N SER A 245 17.17 53.97 -3.98
CA SER A 245 17.95 55.16 -3.62
C SER A 245 17.85 56.16 -4.77
N GLY A 246 17.05 57.19 -4.55
CA GLY A 246 17.12 58.43 -5.31
C GLY A 246 18.19 59.35 -4.70
N SER A 247 19.09 59.89 -5.52
CA SER A 247 19.14 61.33 -5.81
C SER A 247 20.48 61.75 -6.47
N ALA A 248 20.33 62.60 -7.50
CA ALA A 248 21.22 63.65 -7.98
C ALA A 248 22.46 63.33 -8.87
N ASN A 249 22.21 63.52 -10.17
CA ASN A 249 22.84 64.51 -11.07
C ASN A 249 24.30 64.31 -11.54
N SER A 250 24.47 64.00 -12.83
CA SER A 250 25.40 64.74 -13.71
C SER A 250 25.17 64.41 -15.19
N THR A 251 25.03 65.49 -15.95
CA THR A 251 25.00 65.61 -17.40
C THR A 251 26.22 64.97 -18.07
N GLN A 252 26.00 64.09 -19.05
CA GLN A 252 26.87 64.04 -20.24
C GLN A 252 26.16 63.46 -21.45
N SER A 253 26.21 64.25 -22.51
CA SER A 253 25.71 64.09 -23.87
C SER A 253 26.62 63.21 -24.72
N VAL A 254 26.08 62.19 -25.40
CA VAL A 254 26.56 61.63 -26.70
C VAL A 254 25.33 60.96 -27.35
N GLU A 255 24.64 61.61 -28.29
CA GLU A 255 24.79 61.50 -29.74
C GLU A 255 24.42 60.12 -30.34
N ASN A 256 23.15 60.04 -30.76
CA ASN A 256 22.57 59.50 -31.99
C ASN A 256 23.31 58.39 -32.78
N THR A 257 22.63 57.26 -33.03
CA THR A 257 22.36 56.78 -34.41
C THR A 257 21.30 55.67 -34.40
N ASP A 258 20.24 55.90 -35.16
CA ASP A 258 19.29 54.93 -35.71
C ASP A 258 19.98 53.76 -36.42
N ASN A 259 19.43 52.54 -36.27
CA ASN A 259 19.29 51.66 -37.42
C ASN A 259 18.14 50.66 -37.23
N SER A 260 17.03 50.96 -37.91
CA SER A 260 16.00 50.00 -38.30
C SER A 260 16.63 48.90 -39.17
N THR A 261 16.19 47.63 -39.01
CA THR A 261 15.85 46.71 -40.12
C THR A 261 15.41 45.34 -39.55
N GLN A 262 14.10 45.09 -39.55
CA GLN A 262 13.49 43.78 -39.85
C GLN A 262 13.30 43.73 -41.39
N PRO A 263 13.25 42.58 -42.10
CA PRO A 263 12.22 41.51 -41.98
C PRO A 263 12.85 40.08 -42.15
N ALA A 264 12.20 38.92 -42.15
CA ALA A 264 10.90 38.51 -42.67
C ALA A 264 10.44 37.14 -42.15
N GLU A 265 9.12 37.01 -42.10
CA GLU A 265 8.22 35.87 -42.28
C GLU A 265 8.76 34.44 -42.53
N SER A 266 8.19 33.48 -41.79
CA SER A 266 7.76 32.20 -42.37
C SER A 266 6.50 31.71 -41.65
N THR A 267 5.43 31.61 -42.43
CA THR A 267 4.08 31.19 -42.06
C THR A 267 3.97 29.66 -42.10
N THR A 268 3.29 29.05 -41.13
CA THR A 268 2.45 27.86 -41.36
C THR A 268 1.39 27.78 -40.27
N ASN A 269 0.16 28.15 -40.67
CA ASN A 269 -1.06 27.93 -39.91
C ASN A 269 -1.55 26.49 -40.14
N ILE A 270 -1.80 25.74 -39.06
CA ILE A 270 -2.74 24.62 -39.10
C ILE A 270 -3.79 24.85 -38.02
N ARG A 271 -5.00 25.21 -38.46
CA ARG A 271 -6.24 25.18 -37.67
C ARG A 271 -6.71 23.73 -37.58
N VAL A 272 -6.98 23.25 -36.38
CA VAL A 272 -7.89 22.11 -36.18
C VAL A 272 -9.15 22.64 -35.52
N SER A 273 -10.24 22.57 -36.27
CA SER A 273 -11.59 22.92 -35.84
C SER A 273 -12.15 21.85 -34.91
N THR A 274 -12.72 22.31 -33.82
CA THR A 274 -13.63 21.60 -32.92
C THR A 274 -14.84 21.05 -33.66
N VAL A 275 -15.25 19.80 -33.36
CA VAL A 275 -16.62 19.32 -33.56
C VAL A 275 -17.09 18.68 -32.27
N SER A 276 -18.15 19.28 -31.73
CA SER A 276 -18.93 18.82 -30.59
C SER A 276 -19.97 17.79 -31.07
N SER A 277 -20.11 16.71 -30.31
CA SER A 277 -21.36 15.95 -30.13
C SER A 277 -21.17 14.99 -28.96
#